data_AF-A0A448YPX3-F1
#
_entry.id   AF-A0A448YPX3-F1
#
_cell.length_a   1.000
_cell.length_b   1.000
_cell.length_c   1.000
_cell.angle_alpha   90.00
_cell.angle_beta   90.00
_cell.angle_gamma   90.00
#
_symmetry.space_group_name_H-M   'P 1'
#
loop_
_entity.id
_entity.type
_entity.pdbx_description
1 polymer ?
#
loop_
_entity_poly.entity_id
_entity_poly.type
_entity_poly.pdbx_seq_one_letter_code
_entity_poly.pdbx_strand_id
1 'polypeptide(L)'
;MESQYLVNLVNYKPVFYGTQSLTSVWHRLPMARRSAVLVLLFQGRHGELRVVLTKRSRKLRHFSGHISFPGGKVDNGLESEFMCARRETEEEIGISRDNNYLWEQFGCEVKQLKVFPSYLARTMLSVAPCVGFLNWEGSKMDQLEEQNLDSLILNPGESASVFSVPLRDFLQPRPRRVELRECLKQSYIKTKWAGIPWSLRQFVFPCHSENEVKWLADVEDLSSASEASEDETHEDQEFDIRTRNCWGLTANILHDIAEVIYNNSSDKVMGQEDLIWSMLQHGQMQKKERSSFEKKLINNVKGCSFEECVGEEDFKRLKKMYGGI
;
A
#
# COMPACT_ATOMS: atom_id res chain seq x y z
N MET A 1 -8.93 8.00 21.08
CA MET A 1 -8.89 7.95 19.60
C MET A 1 -7.53 7.45 19.17
N GLU A 2 -7.47 6.62 18.12
CA GLU A 2 -6.21 6.07 17.60
C GLU A 2 -5.39 7.09 16.80
N SER A 3 -6.01 8.21 16.40
CA SER A 3 -5.32 9.34 15.75
C SER A 3 -4.15 9.91 16.56
N GLN A 4 -4.16 9.76 17.90
CA GLN A 4 -3.02 10.14 18.75
C GLN A 4 -1.72 9.43 18.37
N TYR A 5 -1.79 8.22 17.81
CA TYR A 5 -0.62 7.43 17.40
C TYR A 5 0.05 7.96 16.12
N LEU A 6 -0.60 8.87 15.39
CA LEU A 6 -0.01 9.50 14.20
C LEU A 6 1.24 10.32 14.54
N VAL A 7 1.44 10.72 15.81
CA VAL A 7 2.68 11.36 16.26
C VAL A 7 3.91 10.47 16.00
N ASN A 8 3.77 9.15 16.13
CA ASN A 8 4.86 8.21 15.85
C ASN A 8 5.22 8.23 14.36
N LEU A 9 4.21 8.28 13.49
CA LEU A 9 4.39 8.40 12.03
C LEU A 9 5.07 9.71 11.65
N VAL A 10 4.65 10.83 12.24
CA VAL A 10 5.26 12.14 11.98
C VAL A 10 6.73 12.14 12.39
N ASN A 11 7.05 11.53 13.54
CA ASN A 11 8.42 11.43 14.07
C ASN A 11 9.27 10.34 13.40
N TYR A 12 8.66 9.42 12.66
CA TYR A 12 9.39 8.39 11.92
C TYR A 12 10.35 9.02 10.90
N LYS A 13 11.59 8.52 10.93
CA LYS A 13 12.69 8.93 10.05
C LYS A 13 13.02 7.78 9.10
N PRO A 14 12.63 7.86 7.82
CA PRO A 14 13.03 6.90 6.81
C PRO A 14 14.56 6.76 6.73
N VAL A 15 15.02 5.53 6.54
CA VAL A 15 16.44 5.22 6.29
C VAL A 15 16.61 4.87 4.81
N PHE A 16 17.58 5.49 4.16
CA PHE A 16 17.90 5.25 2.74
C PHE A 16 19.34 4.75 2.60
N TYR A 17 19.51 3.56 2.02
CA TYR A 17 20.81 2.95 1.66
C TYR A 17 21.78 2.84 2.83
N GLY A 18 21.32 2.38 3.99
CA GLY A 18 22.14 2.37 5.20
C GLY A 18 22.64 3.77 5.61
N THR A 19 21.72 4.75 5.62
CA THR A 19 21.95 6.17 5.95
C THR A 19 22.95 6.92 5.06
N GLN A 20 23.24 6.41 3.86
CA GLN A 20 24.13 7.09 2.90
C GLN A 20 23.44 8.24 2.15
N SER A 21 22.12 8.34 2.23
CA SER A 21 21.33 9.35 1.51
C SER A 21 20.24 9.95 2.38
N LEU A 22 19.91 11.22 2.12
CA LEU A 22 18.75 11.91 2.69
C LEU A 22 17.50 11.76 1.81
N THR A 23 17.64 11.19 0.61
CA THR A 23 16.55 11.03 -0.36
C THR A 23 16.42 9.57 -0.81
N SER A 24 15.19 9.15 -1.09
CA SER A 24 14.85 7.83 -1.63
C SER A 24 15.49 7.53 -2.98
N VAL A 25 15.68 6.23 -3.29
CA VAL A 25 16.01 5.72 -4.63
C VAL A 25 15.05 6.11 -5.70
N TRP A 26 13.81 6.34 -5.31
CA TRP A 26 12.75 6.68 -6.21
C TRP A 26 13.15 7.84 -7.14
N HIS A 27 13.77 8.89 -6.59
CA HIS A 27 14.22 10.05 -7.36
C HIS A 27 15.43 9.80 -8.27
N ARG A 28 16.15 8.69 -8.07
CA ARG A 28 17.32 8.31 -8.89
C ARG A 28 16.97 7.41 -10.07
N LEU A 29 15.80 6.77 -10.01
CA LEU A 29 15.32 5.89 -11.07
C LEU A 29 14.77 6.69 -12.24
N PRO A 30 14.72 6.17 -13.47
CA PRO A 30 13.98 6.82 -14.56
C PRO A 30 12.47 6.80 -14.25
N MET A 31 11.73 7.79 -14.76
CA MET A 31 10.29 7.94 -14.49
C MET A 31 9.48 6.66 -14.74
N ALA A 32 9.80 5.91 -15.81
CA ALA A 32 9.13 4.66 -16.16
C ALA A 32 9.28 3.52 -15.11
N ARG A 33 10.09 3.73 -14.08
CA ARG A 33 10.32 2.83 -12.94
C ARG A 33 9.74 3.35 -11.64
N ARG A 34 9.25 4.59 -11.63
CA ARG A 34 8.70 5.27 -10.46
C ARG A 34 7.19 5.07 -10.42
N SER A 35 6.71 4.67 -9.26
CA SER A 35 5.30 4.57 -8.94
C SER A 35 5.06 5.10 -7.54
N ALA A 36 3.89 5.66 -7.28
CA ALA A 36 3.50 6.10 -5.96
C ALA A 36 2.07 5.66 -5.67
N VAL A 37 1.80 5.38 -4.40
CA VAL A 37 0.49 4.95 -3.92
C VAL A 37 0.05 5.78 -2.73
N LEU A 38 -1.23 6.11 -2.64
CA LEU A 38 -1.78 6.84 -1.51
C LEU A 38 -2.28 5.86 -0.45
N VAL A 39 -1.62 5.85 0.70
CA VAL A 39 -2.13 5.23 1.93
C VAL A 39 -3.00 6.28 2.62
N LEU A 40 -4.26 6.37 2.21
CA LEU A 40 -5.19 7.36 2.74
C LEU A 40 -5.78 6.87 4.06
N LEU A 41 -5.30 7.46 5.15
CA LEU A 41 -5.80 7.20 6.51
C LEU A 41 -6.93 8.15 6.87
N PHE A 42 -7.86 7.69 7.68
CA PHE A 42 -8.91 8.53 8.26
C PHE A 42 -9.39 7.93 9.59
N GLN A 43 -10.17 8.71 10.33
CA GLN A 43 -10.78 8.25 11.58
C GLN A 43 -12.11 7.53 11.31
N GLY A 44 -12.20 6.28 11.73
CA GLY A 44 -13.40 5.45 11.65
C GLY A 44 -14.44 5.74 12.74
N ARG A 45 -15.56 5.02 12.68
CA ARG A 45 -16.73 5.23 13.57
C ARG A 45 -16.41 5.04 15.05
N HIS A 46 -15.45 4.18 15.38
CA HIS A 46 -15.06 3.86 16.75
C HIS A 46 -13.75 4.56 17.16
N GLY A 47 -13.38 5.62 16.44
CA GLY A 47 -12.15 6.37 16.65
C GLY A 47 -10.87 5.62 16.26
N GLU A 48 -10.99 4.51 15.54
CA GLU A 48 -9.88 3.75 14.97
C GLU A 48 -9.29 4.42 13.73
N LEU A 49 -8.03 4.14 13.41
CA LEU A 49 -7.49 4.52 12.11
C LEU A 49 -7.89 3.48 11.08
N ARG A 50 -8.54 3.93 10.01
CA ARG A 50 -8.90 3.12 8.84
C ARG A 50 -8.07 3.55 7.65
N VAL A 51 -7.87 2.64 6.71
CA VAL A 51 -7.17 2.90 5.44
C VAL A 51 -8.10 2.62 4.27
N VAL A 52 -8.15 3.54 3.30
CA VAL A 52 -8.89 3.34 2.05
C VAL A 52 -8.09 2.42 1.13
N LEU A 53 -8.77 1.41 0.59
CA LEU A 53 -8.24 0.45 -0.37
C LEU A 53 -9.20 0.29 -1.55
N THR A 54 -8.65 -0.08 -2.70
CA THR A 54 -9.39 -0.41 -3.91
C THR A 54 -9.25 -1.89 -4.23
N LYS A 55 -10.25 -2.42 -4.91
CA LYS A 55 -10.17 -3.69 -5.61
C LYS A 55 -10.02 -3.40 -7.09
N ARG A 56 -8.91 -3.82 -7.68
CA ARG A 56 -8.59 -3.53 -9.08
C ARG A 56 -9.57 -4.22 -10.03
N SER A 57 -9.94 -3.52 -11.10
CA SER A 57 -10.77 -4.07 -12.18
C SER A 57 -10.16 -5.34 -12.76
N ARG A 58 -10.98 -6.37 -13.00
CA ARG A 58 -10.49 -7.63 -13.59
C ARG A 58 -10.07 -7.49 -15.05
N LYS A 59 -10.43 -6.39 -15.70
CA LYS A 59 -10.04 -6.05 -17.08
C LYS A 59 -8.56 -5.66 -17.22
N LEU A 60 -7.87 -5.43 -16.10
CA LEU A 60 -6.47 -4.99 -16.11
C LEU A 60 -5.50 -6.13 -16.43
N ARG A 61 -4.46 -5.81 -17.21
CA ARG A 61 -3.41 -6.78 -17.62
C ARG A 61 -2.58 -7.33 -16.47
N HIS A 62 -2.47 -6.60 -15.36
CA HIS A 62 -1.67 -6.97 -14.20
C HIS A 62 -2.46 -6.75 -12.92
N PHE A 63 -2.34 -7.70 -11.98
CA PHE A 63 -2.95 -7.62 -10.66
C PHE A 63 -4.48 -7.42 -10.70
N SER A 64 -5.15 -7.98 -11.72
CA SER A 64 -6.61 -7.99 -11.87
C SER A 64 -7.28 -8.57 -10.63
N GLY A 65 -8.25 -7.87 -10.04
CA GLY A 65 -8.98 -8.31 -8.85
C GLY A 65 -8.21 -8.20 -7.53
N HIS A 66 -6.94 -7.78 -7.54
CA HIS A 66 -6.16 -7.64 -6.31
C HIS A 66 -6.60 -6.42 -5.50
N ILE A 67 -6.49 -6.54 -4.17
CA ILE A 67 -6.58 -5.40 -3.27
C ILE A 67 -5.30 -4.57 -3.35
N SER A 68 -5.45 -3.27 -3.60
CA SER A 68 -4.35 -2.31 -3.68
C SER A 68 -4.73 -0.98 -3.06
N PHE A 69 -3.72 -0.15 -2.84
CA PHE A 69 -3.93 1.28 -2.69
C PHE A 69 -4.30 1.90 -4.04
N PRO A 70 -5.04 3.02 -4.06
CA PRO A 70 -5.07 3.87 -5.22
C PRO A 70 -3.66 4.41 -5.52
N GLY A 71 -3.27 4.39 -6.79
CA GLY A 71 -1.92 4.79 -7.18
C GLY A 71 -1.45 4.17 -8.49
N GLY A 72 -0.35 4.70 -9.01
CA GLY A 72 0.13 4.32 -10.31
C GLY A 72 1.52 4.87 -10.61
N LYS A 73 1.81 5.07 -11.90
CA LYS A 73 3.15 5.46 -12.36
C LYS A 73 3.26 6.97 -12.43
N VAL A 74 4.47 7.46 -12.34
CA VAL A 74 4.74 8.88 -12.60
C VAL A 74 4.48 9.23 -14.05
N ASP A 75 3.79 10.34 -14.29
CA ASP A 75 3.48 10.84 -15.64
C ASP A 75 4.57 11.77 -16.17
N ASN A 76 5.12 12.62 -15.31
CA ASN A 76 6.15 13.59 -15.69
C ASN A 76 7.28 13.68 -14.64
N GLY A 77 8.47 14.09 -15.07
CA GLY A 77 9.68 14.03 -14.22
C GLY A 77 9.69 15.00 -13.04
N LEU A 78 8.77 15.97 -13.02
CA LEU A 78 8.63 16.98 -11.96
C LEU A 78 7.62 16.56 -10.88
N GLU A 79 6.87 15.49 -11.13
CA GLU A 79 5.88 14.97 -10.19
C GLU A 79 6.59 14.41 -8.95
N SER A 80 6.24 14.94 -7.78
CA SER A 80 6.64 14.33 -6.50
C SER A 80 5.84 13.03 -6.26
N GLU A 81 6.30 12.20 -5.33
CA GLU A 81 5.62 10.96 -4.96
C GLU A 81 4.18 11.23 -4.53
N PHE A 82 3.97 12.26 -3.70
CA PHE A 82 2.64 12.62 -3.20
C PHE A 82 1.75 13.19 -4.31
N MET A 83 2.30 13.99 -5.23
CA MET A 83 1.53 14.49 -6.38
C MET A 83 1.05 13.34 -7.27
N CYS A 84 1.93 12.37 -7.57
CA CYS A 84 1.58 11.18 -8.34
C CYS A 84 0.51 10.36 -7.63
N ALA A 85 0.67 10.10 -6.33
CA ALA A 85 -0.31 9.37 -5.54
C ALA A 85 -1.68 10.06 -5.51
N ARG A 86 -1.73 11.39 -5.36
CA ARG A 86 -2.98 12.18 -5.36
C ARG A 86 -3.65 12.22 -6.73
N ARG A 87 -2.88 12.36 -7.81
CA ARG A 87 -3.38 12.29 -9.19
C ARG A 87 -4.07 10.96 -9.46
N GLU A 88 -3.37 9.87 -9.22
CA GLU A 88 -3.87 8.51 -9.48
C GLU A 88 -5.07 8.18 -8.60
N THR A 89 -5.11 8.71 -7.36
CA THR A 89 -6.30 8.58 -6.50
C THR A 89 -7.51 9.30 -7.07
N GLU A 90 -7.34 10.50 -7.63
CA GLU A 90 -8.43 11.21 -8.30
C GLU A 90 -8.90 10.46 -9.56
N GLU A 91 -7.98 9.89 -10.34
CA GLU A 91 -8.28 9.14 -11.56
C GLU A 91 -8.96 7.80 -11.28
N GLU A 92 -8.55 7.06 -10.24
CA GLU A 92 -9.10 5.75 -9.91
C GLU A 92 -10.42 5.83 -9.12
N ILE A 93 -10.54 6.77 -8.17
CA ILE A 93 -11.65 6.82 -7.20
C ILE A 93 -12.26 8.21 -6.96
N GLY A 94 -11.87 9.25 -7.71
CA GLY A 94 -12.55 10.56 -7.70
C GLY A 94 -12.25 11.47 -6.50
N ILE A 95 -11.34 11.09 -5.59
CA ILE A 95 -10.92 12.00 -4.51
C ILE A 95 -10.02 13.08 -5.09
N SER A 96 -10.52 14.31 -5.17
CA SER A 96 -9.79 15.38 -5.84
C SER A 96 -8.41 15.63 -5.24
N ARG A 97 -7.43 15.91 -6.11
CA ARG A 97 -6.07 16.28 -5.68
C ARG A 97 -5.98 17.72 -5.14
N ASP A 98 -6.97 18.57 -5.42
CA ASP A 98 -7.03 19.95 -4.96
C ASP A 98 -7.69 20.05 -3.58
N ASN A 99 -6.89 20.38 -2.56
CA ASN A 99 -7.41 20.54 -1.19
C ASN A 99 -8.30 21.78 -1.04
N ASN A 100 -8.18 22.82 -1.88
CA ASN A 100 -9.09 23.96 -1.81
C ASN A 100 -10.49 23.54 -2.24
N TYR A 101 -10.58 22.79 -3.34
CA TYR A 101 -11.84 22.19 -3.78
C TYR A 101 -12.43 21.26 -2.72
N LEU A 102 -11.63 20.35 -2.14
CA LEU A 102 -12.11 19.45 -1.08
C LEU A 102 -12.62 20.24 0.14
N TRP A 103 -11.94 21.31 0.51
CA TRP A 103 -12.31 22.11 1.67
C TRP A 103 -13.61 22.88 1.41
N GLU A 104 -13.73 23.54 0.26
CA GLU A 104 -14.91 24.32 -0.11
C GLU A 104 -16.16 23.46 -0.32
N GLN A 105 -16.01 22.28 -0.92
CA GLN A 105 -17.16 21.42 -1.25
C GLN A 105 -17.56 20.47 -0.11
N PHE A 106 -16.58 19.93 0.61
CA PHE A 106 -16.81 18.84 1.56
C PHE A 106 -16.39 19.18 3.00
N GLY A 107 -15.65 20.27 3.21
CA GLY A 107 -15.10 20.63 4.52
C GLY A 107 -14.03 19.63 4.95
N CYS A 108 -13.21 19.15 4.02
CA CYS A 108 -12.10 18.25 4.31
C CYS A 108 -10.86 18.56 3.48
N GLU A 109 -9.73 18.00 3.87
CA GLU A 109 -8.49 18.07 3.13
C GLU A 109 -7.70 16.78 3.31
N VAL A 110 -6.84 16.45 2.35
CA VAL A 110 -5.88 15.36 2.53
C VAL A 110 -4.53 15.94 2.89
N LYS A 111 -4.13 15.77 4.15
CA LYS A 111 -2.83 16.18 4.66
C LYS A 111 -1.79 15.13 4.38
N GLN A 112 -0.69 15.51 3.72
CA GLN A 112 0.48 14.65 3.63
C GLN A 112 1.12 14.49 5.01
N LEU A 113 1.23 13.25 5.51
CA LEU A 113 1.89 12.97 6.78
C LEU A 113 3.32 12.48 6.59
N LYS A 114 3.54 11.52 5.69
CA LYS A 114 4.85 10.90 5.49
C LYS A 114 4.96 10.21 4.13
N VAL A 115 6.17 10.17 3.57
CA VAL A 115 6.53 9.28 2.48
C VAL A 115 7.43 8.17 3.05
N PHE A 116 7.08 6.92 2.80
CA PHE A 116 7.84 5.75 3.27
C PHE A 116 8.98 5.42 2.30
N PRO A 117 10.00 4.67 2.77
CA PRO A 117 10.97 4.01 1.89
C PRO A 117 10.30 3.30 0.71
N SER A 118 10.97 3.31 -0.43
CA SER A 118 10.49 2.64 -1.63
C SER A 118 10.45 1.13 -1.48
N TYR A 119 9.39 0.52 -2.02
CA TYR A 119 9.23 -0.93 -2.09
C TYR A 119 9.42 -1.42 -3.52
N LEU A 120 10.03 -2.59 -3.68
CA LEU A 120 10.26 -3.18 -5.00
C LEU A 120 9.06 -4.06 -5.38
N ALA A 121 8.27 -3.62 -6.36
CA ALA A 121 7.19 -4.43 -6.91
C ALA A 121 7.74 -5.55 -7.82
N ARG A 122 6.99 -6.65 -7.92
CA ARG A 122 7.32 -7.79 -8.80
C ARG A 122 7.54 -7.39 -10.26
N THR A 123 6.88 -6.32 -10.72
CA THR A 123 6.99 -5.75 -12.07
C THR A 123 8.23 -4.86 -12.26
N MET A 124 9.17 -4.86 -11.30
CA MET A 124 10.38 -4.04 -11.29
C MET A 124 10.10 -2.55 -11.33
N LEU A 125 9.14 -2.13 -10.51
CA LEU A 125 8.83 -0.74 -10.19
C LEU A 125 9.24 -0.44 -8.74
N SER A 126 9.73 0.77 -8.52
CA SER A 126 9.93 1.34 -7.18
C SER A 126 8.66 2.07 -6.79
N VAL A 127 7.96 1.54 -5.79
CA VAL A 127 6.68 2.05 -5.31
C VAL A 127 6.94 2.86 -4.04
N ALA A 128 6.62 4.16 -4.06
CA ALA A 128 6.70 5.04 -2.91
C ALA A 128 5.34 5.12 -2.19
N PRO A 129 5.20 4.60 -0.96
CA PRO A 129 3.98 4.73 -0.20
C PRO A 129 3.88 6.13 0.41
N CYS A 130 2.83 6.85 0.03
CA CYS A 130 2.54 8.19 0.49
C CYS A 130 1.40 8.13 1.51
N VAL A 131 1.71 8.36 2.78
CA VAL A 131 0.70 8.37 3.85
C VAL A 131 0.04 9.74 3.92
N GLY A 132 -1.24 9.77 3.55
CA GLY A 132 -2.11 10.93 3.69
C GLY A 132 -3.12 10.72 4.82
N PHE A 133 -3.62 11.81 5.39
CA PHE A 133 -4.72 11.77 6.36
C PHE A 133 -5.86 12.65 5.88
N LEU A 134 -7.04 12.05 5.71
CA LEU A 134 -8.28 12.75 5.42
C LEU A 134 -8.74 13.45 6.70
N ASN A 135 -8.52 14.76 6.73
CA ASN A 135 -8.84 15.60 7.86
C ASN A 135 -10.12 16.37 7.56
N TRP A 136 -11.14 16.18 8.40
CA TRP A 136 -12.39 16.93 8.32
C TRP A 136 -12.29 18.25 9.11
N GLU A 137 -13.13 19.21 8.77
CA GLU A 137 -13.35 20.41 9.58
C GLU A 137 -13.77 20.03 11.01
N GLY A 138 -13.34 20.81 12.00
CA GLY A 138 -13.51 20.46 13.42
C GLY A 138 -14.95 20.16 13.84
N SER A 139 -15.95 20.83 13.26
CA SER A 139 -17.38 20.55 13.47
C SER A 139 -17.80 19.15 13.02
N LYS A 140 -17.22 18.63 11.93
CA LYS A 140 -17.48 17.32 11.32
C LYS A 140 -16.62 16.19 11.88
N MET A 141 -15.52 16.52 12.56
CA MET A 141 -14.60 15.51 13.09
C MET A 141 -15.27 14.60 14.14
N ASP A 142 -16.16 15.18 14.95
CA ASP A 142 -16.95 14.45 15.95
C ASP A 142 -18.34 14.04 15.44
N GLN A 143 -18.75 14.51 14.26
CA GLN A 143 -20.05 14.24 13.63
C GLN A 143 -19.88 13.43 12.35
N LEU A 144 -19.57 12.14 12.51
CA LEU A 144 -19.33 11.19 11.40
C LEU A 144 -20.47 11.14 10.37
N GLU A 145 -21.72 11.45 10.77
CA GLU A 145 -22.87 11.47 9.85
C GLU A 145 -22.84 12.64 8.86
N GLU A 146 -22.13 13.72 9.19
CA GLU A 146 -21.96 14.91 8.33
C GLU A 146 -20.75 14.77 7.39
N GLN A 147 -19.94 13.73 7.57
CA GLN A 147 -18.80 13.42 6.71
C GLN A 147 -19.31 12.78 5.42
N ASN A 148 -19.21 13.54 4.33
CA ASN A 148 -19.59 13.07 3.01
C ASN A 148 -18.52 13.45 1.96
N LEU A 149 -18.32 12.57 0.98
CA LEU A 149 -17.43 12.74 -0.14
C LEU A 149 -18.11 12.26 -1.42
N ASP A 150 -19.16 12.97 -1.85
CA ASP A 150 -19.92 12.65 -3.07
C ASP A 150 -19.08 12.71 -4.36
N SER A 151 -17.85 13.21 -4.30
CA SER A 151 -16.90 13.15 -5.42
C SER A 151 -16.36 11.73 -5.67
N LEU A 152 -16.64 10.78 -4.78
CA LEU A 152 -16.09 9.44 -4.86
C LEU A 152 -16.78 8.65 -5.98
N ILE A 153 -16.12 8.61 -7.13
CA ILE A 153 -16.59 7.99 -8.35
C ILE A 153 -15.50 7.03 -8.82
N LEU A 154 -15.84 5.75 -8.88
CA LEU A 154 -14.95 4.71 -9.37
C LEU A 154 -14.76 4.82 -10.88
N ASN A 155 -13.52 4.69 -11.34
CA ASN A 155 -13.24 4.43 -12.73
C ASN A 155 -13.31 2.91 -13.00
N PRO A 156 -14.35 2.38 -13.68
CA PRO A 156 -14.53 0.94 -13.88
C PRO A 156 -13.42 0.26 -14.71
N GLY A 157 -12.64 1.06 -15.46
CA GLY A 157 -11.46 0.57 -16.17
C GLY A 157 -10.32 0.18 -15.23
N GLU A 158 -10.29 0.72 -14.02
CA GLU A 158 -9.15 0.64 -13.10
C GLU A 158 -9.53 0.03 -11.75
N SER A 159 -10.64 0.46 -11.15
CA SER A 159 -11.14 0.00 -9.86
C SER A 159 -12.58 -0.52 -9.98
N ALA A 160 -12.82 -1.70 -9.43
CA ALA A 160 -14.14 -2.32 -9.35
C ALA A 160 -14.88 -1.92 -8.08
N SER A 161 -14.17 -1.79 -6.96
CA SER A 161 -14.75 -1.32 -5.70
C SER A 161 -13.72 -0.61 -4.83
N VAL A 162 -14.22 0.12 -3.84
CA VAL A 162 -13.45 0.86 -2.83
C VAL A 162 -14.07 0.60 -1.47
N PHE A 163 -13.22 0.49 -0.46
CA PHE A 163 -13.62 0.14 0.89
C PHE A 163 -12.53 0.58 1.85
N SER A 164 -12.76 0.40 3.15
CA SER A 164 -11.73 0.60 4.14
C SER A 164 -11.64 -0.55 5.13
N VAL A 165 -10.47 -0.65 5.76
CA VAL A 165 -10.20 -1.63 6.81
C VAL A 165 -9.46 -0.97 7.98
N PRO A 166 -9.61 -1.47 9.22
CA PRO A 166 -8.84 -0.99 10.35
C PRO A 166 -7.33 -1.22 10.15
N LEU A 167 -6.52 -0.16 10.23
CA LEU A 167 -5.08 -0.26 10.04
C LEU A 167 -4.42 -1.16 11.10
N ARG A 168 -4.94 -1.14 12.32
CA ARG A 168 -4.47 -1.96 13.44
C ARG A 168 -4.49 -3.46 13.15
N ASP A 169 -5.39 -3.91 12.28
CA ASP A 169 -5.53 -5.31 11.92
C ASP A 169 -4.36 -5.83 11.06
N PHE A 170 -3.45 -4.95 10.62
CA PHE A 170 -2.21 -5.33 9.93
C PHE A 170 -1.03 -5.59 10.87
N LEU A 171 -1.19 -5.39 12.18
CA LEU A 171 -0.17 -5.77 13.17
C LEU A 171 -0.01 -7.28 13.22
N GLN A 172 1.21 -7.74 12.98
CA GLN A 172 1.54 -9.17 12.92
C GLN A 172 2.97 -9.43 13.43
N PRO A 173 3.16 -10.22 14.50
CA PRO A 173 2.16 -11.06 15.16
C PRO A 173 1.10 -10.24 15.92
N ARG A 174 -0.13 -10.75 15.95
CA ARG A 174 -1.24 -10.08 16.64
C ARG A 174 -0.87 -9.80 18.10
N PRO A 175 -0.99 -8.55 18.59
CA PRO A 175 -0.71 -8.25 19.99
C PRO A 175 -1.63 -9.04 20.91
N ARG A 176 -1.09 -9.68 21.97
CA ARG A 176 -1.85 -10.60 22.84
C ARG A 176 -3.11 -10.00 23.48
N ARG A 177 -3.14 -8.68 23.67
CA ARG A 177 -4.22 -7.95 24.37
C ARG A 177 -5.09 -7.11 23.44
N VAL A 178 -4.94 -7.27 22.14
CA VAL A 178 -5.69 -6.51 21.13
C VAL A 178 -6.43 -7.50 20.25
N GLU A 179 -7.74 -7.38 20.22
CA GLU A 179 -8.58 -8.12 19.30
C GLU A 179 -8.51 -7.48 17.91
N LEU A 180 -8.57 -8.32 16.87
CA LEU A 180 -8.75 -7.84 15.51
C LEU A 180 -10.15 -7.23 15.44
N ARG A 181 -10.27 -6.09 14.77
CA ARG A 181 -11.56 -5.41 14.65
C ARG A 181 -12.42 -6.04 13.56
N GLU A 182 -11.83 -6.31 12.41
CA GLU A 182 -12.54 -6.83 11.23
C GLU A 182 -11.79 -7.96 10.51
N CYS A 183 -10.47 -8.08 10.69
CA CYS A 183 -9.70 -9.14 10.07
C CYS A 183 -10.08 -10.51 10.64
N LEU A 184 -10.55 -11.39 9.76
CA LEU A 184 -11.02 -12.74 10.07
C LEU A 184 -9.84 -13.71 10.23
N LYS A 185 -8.81 -13.51 9.41
CA LYS A 185 -7.65 -14.42 9.32
C LYS A 185 -6.40 -13.66 8.93
N GLN A 186 -5.32 -13.95 9.64
CA GLN A 186 -3.98 -13.48 9.31
C GLN A 186 -3.08 -14.69 9.04
N SER A 187 -2.33 -14.67 7.95
CA SER A 187 -1.29 -15.68 7.68
C SER A 187 0.06 -15.02 7.40
N TYR A 188 1.13 -15.75 7.70
CA TYR A 188 2.50 -15.28 7.57
C TYR A 188 3.42 -16.43 7.18
N ILE A 189 4.10 -16.26 6.05
CA ILE A 189 5.07 -17.24 5.56
C ILE A 189 6.40 -16.52 5.28
N LYS A 190 7.45 -16.91 6.01
CA LYS A 190 8.83 -16.55 5.66
C LYS A 190 9.26 -17.36 4.44
N THR A 191 9.52 -16.69 3.33
CA THR A 191 10.00 -17.28 2.09
C THR A 191 11.26 -16.55 1.61
N LYS A 192 11.73 -16.89 0.40
CA LYS A 192 12.81 -16.18 -0.27
C LYS A 192 12.32 -15.72 -1.64
N TRP A 193 12.44 -14.43 -1.91
CA TRP A 193 12.25 -13.90 -3.26
C TRP A 193 13.62 -13.75 -3.92
N ALA A 194 13.90 -14.60 -4.91
CA ALA A 194 15.19 -14.64 -5.62
C ALA A 194 16.41 -14.63 -4.66
N GLY A 195 16.33 -15.44 -3.60
CA GLY A 195 17.40 -15.63 -2.62
C GLY A 195 17.39 -14.66 -1.43
N ILE A 196 16.70 -13.53 -1.53
CA ILE A 196 16.55 -12.57 -0.43
C ILE A 196 15.33 -12.95 0.43
N PRO A 197 15.43 -12.91 1.78
CA PRO A 197 14.30 -13.21 2.66
C PRO A 197 13.12 -12.29 2.36
N TRP A 198 11.92 -12.86 2.37
CA TRP A 198 10.69 -12.15 2.10
C TRP A 198 9.58 -12.63 3.01
N SER A 199 8.78 -11.69 3.49
CA SER A 199 7.57 -11.98 4.26
C SER A 199 6.38 -11.96 3.34
N LEU A 200 5.73 -13.13 3.16
CA LEU A 200 4.43 -13.20 2.51
C LEU A 200 3.36 -13.10 3.59
N ARG A 201 2.67 -11.96 3.63
CA ARG A 201 1.58 -11.69 4.56
C ARG A 201 0.25 -11.76 3.83
N GLN A 202 -0.75 -12.26 4.54
CA GLN A 202 -2.13 -12.34 4.09
C GLN A 202 -3.06 -11.89 5.21
N PHE A 203 -4.03 -11.06 4.87
CA PHE A 203 -5.08 -10.57 5.77
C PHE A 203 -6.42 -10.70 5.07
N VAL A 204 -7.32 -11.49 5.65
CA VAL A 204 -8.66 -11.74 5.10
C VAL A 204 -9.67 -10.89 5.85
N PHE A 205 -10.50 -10.17 5.11
CA PHE A 205 -11.54 -9.27 5.63
C PHE A 205 -12.89 -9.63 5.01
N PRO A 206 -14.02 -9.34 5.67
CA PRO A 206 -15.33 -9.49 5.06
C PRO A 206 -15.52 -8.46 3.93
N CYS A 207 -16.26 -8.81 2.88
CA CYS A 207 -16.63 -7.89 1.80
C CYS A 207 -17.65 -6.84 2.25
N HIS A 208 -18.53 -7.20 3.19
CA HIS A 208 -19.47 -6.28 3.81
C HIS A 208 -19.07 -6.04 5.27
N SER A 209 -19.05 -4.77 5.69
CA SER A 209 -18.72 -4.39 7.06
C SER A 209 -19.73 -3.36 7.54
N GLU A 210 -20.41 -3.66 8.65
CA GLU A 210 -21.36 -2.73 9.29
C GLU A 210 -20.66 -1.49 9.88
N ASN A 211 -19.33 -1.57 10.05
CA ASN A 211 -18.49 -0.50 10.58
C ASN A 211 -18.00 0.47 9.49
N GLU A 212 -18.31 0.23 8.22
CA GLU A 212 -17.86 1.06 7.11
C GLU A 212 -18.44 2.48 7.20
N VAL A 213 -17.67 3.50 6.84
CA VAL A 213 -18.16 4.89 6.86
C VAL A 213 -19.12 5.17 5.70
N LYS A 214 -20.09 6.05 5.92
CA LYS A 214 -21.19 6.30 4.98
C LYS A 214 -20.71 6.68 3.57
N TRP A 215 -19.76 7.60 3.49
CA TRP A 215 -19.19 8.07 2.22
C TRP A 215 -18.40 6.99 1.43
N LEU A 216 -18.12 5.83 2.02
CA LEU A 216 -17.61 4.65 1.31
C LEU A 216 -18.71 3.61 1.09
N ALA A 217 -19.60 3.41 2.07
CA ALA A 217 -20.67 2.42 2.00
C ALA A 217 -21.68 2.69 0.87
N ASP A 218 -21.88 3.97 0.52
CA ASP A 218 -22.82 4.39 -0.53
C ASP A 218 -22.25 4.22 -1.96
N VAL A 219 -20.98 3.82 -2.09
CA VAL A 219 -20.30 3.67 -3.39
C VAL A 219 -20.66 2.31 -4.01
N GLU A 220 -21.21 2.33 -5.22
CA GLU A 220 -21.61 1.13 -5.94
C GLU A 220 -20.41 0.24 -6.29
N ASP A 221 -20.49 -1.07 -5.98
CA ASP A 221 -19.51 -2.06 -6.41
C ASP A 221 -19.77 -2.43 -7.88
N LEU A 222 -18.81 -2.12 -8.74
CA LEU A 222 -18.88 -2.32 -10.19
C LEU A 222 -18.38 -3.71 -10.64
N SER A 223 -18.06 -4.61 -9.70
CA SER A 223 -17.73 -6.00 -10.04
C SER A 223 -18.95 -6.73 -10.58
N SER A 224 -18.78 -7.45 -11.70
CA SER A 224 -19.89 -8.25 -12.24
C SER A 224 -20.22 -9.43 -11.32
N ALA A 225 -21.46 -9.91 -11.35
CA ALA A 225 -21.89 -11.03 -10.50
C ALA A 225 -21.02 -12.30 -10.70
N SER A 226 -20.54 -12.54 -11.92
CA SER A 226 -19.59 -13.61 -12.27
C SER A 226 -18.17 -13.34 -11.77
N GLU A 227 -17.74 -12.08 -11.72
CA GLU A 227 -16.42 -11.72 -11.19
C GLU A 227 -16.35 -11.89 -9.68
N ALA A 228 -17.47 -11.65 -9.01
CA ALA A 228 -17.58 -11.82 -7.57
C ALA A 228 -17.70 -13.30 -7.14
N SER A 229 -17.98 -14.23 -8.08
CA SER A 229 -17.87 -15.68 -7.89
C SER A 229 -16.50 -16.25 -8.24
N GLU A 230 -15.65 -15.50 -8.95
CA GLU A 230 -14.27 -15.93 -9.23
C GLU A 230 -13.27 -15.39 -8.18
N ASP A 231 -13.74 -14.57 -7.23
CA ASP A 231 -12.99 -14.24 -6.01
C ASP A 231 -13.11 -15.34 -4.95
N GLU A 232 -13.89 -16.40 -5.26
CA GLU A 232 -14.11 -17.60 -4.46
C GLU A 232 -12.81 -18.40 -4.35
N THR A 233 -11.88 -17.87 -3.56
CA THR A 233 -10.87 -18.70 -2.94
C THR A 233 -11.58 -19.69 -2.03
N HIS A 234 -11.03 -20.90 -1.89
CA HIS A 234 -11.51 -21.94 -0.97
C HIS A 234 -11.77 -21.46 0.48
N GLU A 235 -11.35 -20.25 0.84
CA GLU A 235 -11.47 -19.63 2.16
C GLU A 235 -12.86 -19.04 2.44
N ASP A 236 -13.69 -18.71 1.42
CA ASP A 236 -15.08 -18.27 1.66
C ASP A 236 -15.92 -19.39 2.31
N GLN A 237 -15.54 -20.66 2.05
CA GLN A 237 -16.16 -21.83 2.70
C GLN A 237 -15.81 -21.92 4.20
N GLU A 238 -14.73 -21.29 4.67
CA GLU A 238 -14.31 -21.31 6.07
C GLU A 238 -15.20 -20.41 6.94
N PHE A 239 -15.66 -19.28 6.40
CA PHE A 239 -16.37 -18.25 7.17
C PHE A 239 -17.86 -18.11 6.83
N ASP A 240 -18.36 -18.81 5.81
CA ASP A 240 -19.75 -18.73 5.33
C ASP A 240 -20.20 -17.31 4.95
N ILE A 241 -19.23 -16.46 4.60
CA ILE A 241 -19.42 -15.07 4.16
C ILE A 241 -18.46 -14.76 3.02
N ARG A 242 -18.81 -13.79 2.18
CA ARG A 242 -17.89 -13.28 1.15
C ARG A 242 -16.71 -12.56 1.78
N THR A 243 -15.50 -12.95 1.40
CA THR A 243 -14.28 -12.34 1.89
C THR A 243 -13.46 -11.69 0.78
N ARG A 244 -12.51 -10.86 1.20
CA ARG A 244 -11.51 -10.23 0.36
C ARG A 244 -10.14 -10.39 0.99
N ASN A 245 -9.15 -10.66 0.14
CA ASN A 245 -7.81 -11.02 0.57
C ASN A 245 -6.79 -9.92 0.24
N CYS A 246 -6.22 -9.30 1.29
CA CYS A 246 -5.12 -8.37 1.16
C CYS A 246 -3.79 -9.08 1.38
N TRP A 247 -2.95 -9.14 0.34
CA TRP A 247 -1.69 -9.87 0.38
C TRP A 247 -0.57 -9.18 -0.41
N GLY A 248 0.65 -9.72 -0.31
CA GLY A 248 1.79 -9.28 -1.10
C GLY A 248 2.28 -7.87 -0.72
N LEU A 249 2.53 -7.03 -1.72
CA LEU A 249 3.14 -5.70 -1.53
C LEU A 249 2.26 -4.79 -0.66
N THR A 250 0.96 -4.75 -0.95
CA THR A 250 -0.04 -3.95 -0.20
C THR A 250 -0.01 -4.33 1.28
N ALA A 251 -0.10 -5.64 1.58
CA ALA A 251 -0.08 -6.15 2.94
C ALA A 251 1.23 -5.83 3.69
N ASN A 252 2.38 -5.88 3.01
CA ASN A 252 3.67 -5.54 3.62
C ASN A 252 3.77 -4.04 3.92
N ILE A 253 3.33 -3.17 3.01
CA ILE A 253 3.30 -1.71 3.25
C ILE A 253 2.38 -1.39 4.44
N LEU A 254 1.17 -1.98 4.48
CA LEU A 254 0.22 -1.77 5.58
C LEU A 254 0.77 -2.26 6.92
N HIS A 255 1.42 -3.42 6.93
CA HIS A 255 2.07 -3.96 8.12
C HIS A 255 3.16 -3.01 8.64
N ASP A 256 4.08 -2.57 7.77
CA ASP A 256 5.18 -1.69 8.15
C ASP A 256 4.67 -0.34 8.68
N ILE A 257 3.64 0.24 8.04
CA ILE A 257 3.00 1.48 8.49
C ILE A 257 2.31 1.28 9.85
N ALA A 258 1.62 0.15 10.05
CA ALA A 258 0.98 -0.19 11.32
C ALA A 258 2.03 -0.36 12.44
N GLU A 259 3.17 -1.00 12.18
CA GLU A 259 4.28 -1.14 13.14
C GLU A 259 4.87 0.22 13.54
N VAL A 260 5.02 1.15 12.59
CA VAL A 260 5.46 2.53 12.91
C VAL A 260 4.42 3.23 13.78
N ILE A 261 3.15 3.22 13.38
CA ILE A 261 2.09 3.97 14.08
C ILE A 261 1.86 3.42 15.48
N TYR A 262 1.65 2.11 15.62
CA TYR A 262 1.19 1.53 16.89
C TYR A 262 2.33 1.07 17.80
N ASN A 263 3.45 0.61 17.25
CA ASN A 263 4.58 0.08 18.03
C ASN A 263 5.77 1.05 18.09
N ASN A 264 5.70 2.21 17.42
CA ASN A 264 6.81 3.15 17.30
C ASN A 264 8.11 2.46 16.81
N SER A 265 7.97 1.50 15.90
CA SER A 265 9.10 0.72 15.39
C SER A 265 9.95 1.57 14.46
N SER A 266 11.14 1.98 14.92
CA SER A 266 12.12 2.75 14.13
C SER A 266 13.40 1.95 13.81
N ASP A 267 13.55 0.77 14.39
CA ASP A 267 14.71 -0.12 14.30
C ASP A 267 14.57 -1.17 13.20
N LYS A 268 13.35 -1.44 12.73
CA LYS A 268 13.07 -2.36 11.63
C LYS A 268 13.38 -1.71 10.28
N VAL A 269 13.91 -2.52 9.36
CA VAL A 269 14.12 -2.11 7.97
C VAL A 269 12.78 -2.08 7.25
N MET A 270 12.35 -0.88 6.84
CA MET A 270 11.13 -0.67 6.07
C MET A 270 11.44 -0.55 4.58
N GLY A 271 10.57 -1.07 3.72
CA GLY A 271 10.76 -1.01 2.27
C GLY A 271 11.97 -1.82 1.78
N GLN A 272 12.36 -1.57 0.54
CA GLN A 272 13.45 -2.26 -0.15
C GLN A 272 14.45 -1.28 -0.80
N GLU A 273 14.63 -0.10 -0.21
CA GLU A 273 15.54 0.96 -0.70
C GLU A 273 16.93 0.42 -1.05
N ASP A 274 17.57 -0.27 -0.10
CA ASP A 274 18.92 -0.83 -0.27
C ASP A 274 18.99 -1.86 -1.40
N LEU A 275 17.94 -2.65 -1.60
CA LEU A 275 17.89 -3.64 -2.68
C LEU A 275 17.77 -2.93 -4.03
N ILE A 276 16.85 -1.98 -4.14
CA ILE A 276 16.63 -1.22 -5.38
C ILE A 276 17.90 -0.43 -5.76
N TRP A 277 18.60 0.11 -4.76
CA TRP A 277 19.87 0.80 -4.98
C TRP A 277 20.98 -0.12 -5.45
N SER A 278 21.20 -1.27 -4.79
CA SER A 278 22.17 -2.25 -5.25
C SER A 278 21.87 -2.69 -6.68
N MET A 279 20.59 -2.91 -7.02
CA MET A 279 20.19 -3.21 -8.40
C MET A 279 20.53 -2.07 -9.37
N LEU A 280 20.29 -0.81 -9.00
CA LEU A 280 20.59 0.37 -9.81
C LEU A 280 22.11 0.52 -10.05
N GLN A 281 22.93 0.30 -9.04
CA GLN A 281 24.40 0.34 -9.13
C GLN A 281 24.94 -0.76 -10.06
N HIS A 282 24.25 -1.90 -10.15
CA HIS A 282 24.61 -3.03 -11.00
C HIS A 282 23.87 -3.04 -12.35
N GLY A 283 23.51 -1.85 -12.86
CA GLY A 283 23.01 -1.68 -14.23
C GLY A 283 21.56 -2.09 -14.46
N GLN A 284 20.81 -2.42 -13.41
CA GLN A 284 19.37 -2.69 -13.52
C GLN A 284 18.54 -1.43 -13.29
N MET A 285 17.27 -1.47 -13.70
CA MET A 285 16.29 -0.41 -13.49
C MET A 285 16.68 0.97 -14.05
N GLN A 286 17.68 1.06 -14.94
CA GLN A 286 18.15 2.31 -15.54
C GLN A 286 17.31 2.78 -16.73
N LYS A 287 16.53 1.89 -17.35
CA LYS A 287 15.74 2.16 -18.57
C LYS A 287 14.29 1.74 -18.42
N LYS A 288 13.42 2.19 -19.33
CA LYS A 288 12.02 1.76 -19.38
C LYS A 288 11.92 0.25 -19.64
N GLU A 289 12.69 -0.25 -20.61
CA GLU A 289 12.71 -1.65 -21.01
C GLU A 289 13.27 -2.53 -19.90
N ARG A 290 12.64 -3.69 -19.69
CA ARG A 290 13.11 -4.67 -18.73
C ARG A 290 14.34 -5.40 -19.26
N SER A 291 15.40 -5.48 -18.46
CA SER A 291 16.59 -6.26 -18.80
C SER A 291 16.25 -7.76 -18.91
N SER A 292 17.16 -8.57 -19.46
CA SER A 292 16.99 -10.02 -19.50
C SER A 292 16.83 -10.61 -18.09
N PHE A 293 17.62 -10.12 -17.14
CA PHE A 293 17.54 -10.49 -15.72
C PHE A 293 16.19 -10.11 -15.10
N GLU A 294 15.76 -8.86 -15.27
CA GLU A 294 14.48 -8.37 -14.75
C GLU A 294 13.29 -9.16 -15.29
N LYS A 295 13.31 -9.53 -16.58
CA LYS A 295 12.28 -10.38 -17.19
C LYS A 295 12.26 -11.78 -16.57
N LYS A 296 13.43 -12.36 -16.26
CA LYS A 296 13.51 -13.66 -15.56
C LYS A 296 12.88 -13.58 -14.17
N LEU A 297 13.17 -12.51 -13.42
CA LEU A 297 12.58 -12.28 -12.10
C LEU A 297 11.06 -12.10 -12.16
N ILE A 298 10.55 -11.27 -13.08
CA ILE A 298 9.11 -11.03 -13.26
C ILE A 298 8.36 -12.34 -13.53
N ASN A 299 8.95 -13.21 -14.35
CA ASN A 299 8.36 -14.48 -14.76
C ASN A 299 8.66 -15.65 -13.79
N ASN A 300 9.30 -15.39 -12.65
CA ASN A 300 9.72 -16.41 -11.66
C ASN A 300 10.50 -17.58 -12.27
N VAL A 301 11.41 -17.28 -13.21
CA VAL A 301 12.27 -18.31 -13.82
C VAL A 301 13.08 -19.00 -12.72
N LYS A 302 12.99 -20.33 -12.66
CA LYS A 302 13.68 -21.14 -11.65
C LYS A 302 15.19 -20.89 -11.69
N GLY A 303 15.79 -20.75 -10.52
CA GLY A 303 17.23 -20.51 -10.37
C GLY A 303 17.65 -19.05 -10.44
N CYS A 304 16.76 -18.13 -10.84
CA CYS A 304 17.07 -16.70 -10.86
C CYS A 304 17.23 -16.13 -9.45
N SER A 305 18.42 -15.62 -9.15
CA SER A 305 18.79 -15.04 -7.86
C SER A 305 19.22 -13.58 -8.00
N PHE A 306 18.94 -12.75 -6.98
CA PHE A 306 19.50 -11.39 -6.90
C PHE A 306 21.03 -11.40 -6.89
N GLU A 307 21.66 -12.47 -6.39
CA GLU A 307 23.13 -12.64 -6.39
C GLU A 307 23.75 -12.55 -7.79
N GLU A 308 23.08 -13.08 -8.82
CA GLU A 308 23.53 -13.00 -10.21
C GLU A 308 23.66 -11.54 -10.71
N CYS A 309 22.92 -10.64 -10.09
CA CYS A 309 22.83 -9.24 -10.48
C CYS A 309 23.66 -8.33 -9.59
N VAL A 310 23.51 -8.44 -8.27
CA VAL A 310 24.11 -7.48 -7.32
C VAL A 310 25.48 -7.92 -6.81
N GLY A 311 25.96 -9.10 -7.22
CA GLY A 311 27.21 -9.67 -6.73
C GLY A 311 27.10 -10.27 -5.34
N GLU A 312 28.08 -11.10 -4.99
CA GLU A 312 28.07 -11.92 -3.76
C GLU A 312 28.09 -11.07 -2.48
N GLU A 313 28.92 -10.02 -2.44
CA GLU A 313 29.08 -9.16 -1.25
C GLU A 313 27.77 -8.44 -0.91
N ASP A 314 27.20 -7.76 -1.91
CA ASP A 314 25.97 -7.00 -1.76
C ASP A 314 24.77 -7.93 -1.48
N PHE A 315 24.74 -9.10 -2.12
CA PHE A 315 23.73 -10.11 -1.84
C PHE A 315 23.77 -10.62 -0.40
N LYS A 316 24.97 -10.91 0.15
CA LYS A 316 25.13 -11.30 1.56
C LYS A 316 24.67 -10.18 2.51
N ARG A 317 25.01 -8.93 2.20
CA ARG A 317 24.58 -7.75 2.98
C ARG A 317 23.05 -7.62 3.00
N LEU A 318 22.41 -7.66 1.83
CA LEU A 318 20.95 -7.56 1.68
C LEU A 318 20.24 -8.73 2.36
N LYS A 319 20.76 -9.95 2.22
CA LYS A 319 20.20 -11.13 2.87
C LYS A 319 20.24 -11.04 4.39
N LYS A 320 21.30 -10.47 4.97
CA LYS A 320 21.38 -10.21 6.41
C LYS A 320 20.39 -9.11 6.82
N MET A 321 20.31 -8.04 6.05
CA MET A 321 19.43 -6.89 6.31
C MET A 321 17.96 -7.28 6.34
N TYR A 322 17.46 -7.97 5.30
CA TYR A 322 16.05 -8.39 5.23
C TYR A 322 15.77 -9.71 5.95
N GLY A 323 16.81 -10.41 6.41
CA GLY A 323 16.68 -11.64 7.20
C GLY A 323 16.44 -11.41 8.69
N GLY A 324 16.75 -10.20 9.19
CA GLY A 324 16.58 -9.83 10.58
C GLY A 324 15.14 -9.43 10.93
N ILE A 325 14.30 -10.43 11.22
CA ILE A 325 13.16 -10.30 12.15
C ILE A 325 13.13 -11.53 13.04
#